data_AF-A0AAP4DU04-F1
#
_entry.id   AF-A0AAP4DU04-F1
#
_cell.length_a   1.000
_cell.length_b   1.000
_cell.length_c   1.000
_cell.angle_alpha   90.00
_cell.angle_beta   90.00
_cell.angle_gamma   90.00
#
_symmetry.space_group_name_H-M   'P 1'
#
loop_
_entity.id
_entity.type
_entity.pdbx_description
1 polymer ?
#
loop_
_entity_poly.entity_id
_entity_poly.type
_entity_poly.pdbx_seq_one_letter_code
_entity_poly.pdbx_strand_id
1 'polypeptide(L)'
;MTKYTKATLHANGETQEFATAEDAKRLRAAFKAAYFKSSDGTVEYGVTADASTFVVLTIDTTATPLAPKPNCDNYGDCADCPPSPVKGGDVTVKYVDEAAPTVDIAPGQVISGTVGDSYSTQQKTITGYTFKSVQGSKTGTITSTAQTVTYIYTKNP
;
A
#
# COMPACT_ATOMS: atom_id res chain seq x y z
N MET A 1 -3.40 13.53 -5.41
CA MET A 1 -2.57 14.09 -4.31
C MET A 1 -1.16 14.30 -4.85
N THR A 2 -0.59 15.50 -4.75
CA THR A 2 0.81 15.74 -5.16
C THR A 2 1.72 14.89 -4.29
N LYS A 3 2.48 13.98 -4.90
CA LYS A 3 3.46 13.14 -4.21
C LYS A 3 4.79 13.88 -4.25
N TYR A 4 5.33 14.23 -3.09
CA TYR A 4 6.69 14.74 -2.99
C TYR A 4 7.64 13.55 -2.85
N THR A 5 8.82 13.62 -3.46
CA THR A 5 9.84 12.56 -3.34
C THR A 5 10.94 12.95 -2.35
N LYS A 6 11.32 14.23 -2.32
CA LYS A 6 12.32 14.81 -1.43
C LYS A 6 12.09 16.30 -1.25
N ALA A 7 12.75 16.88 -0.24
CA ALA A 7 12.83 18.33 -0.07
C ALA A 7 14.21 18.77 0.39
N THR A 8 14.57 20.01 0.07
CA THR A 8 15.82 20.64 0.49
C THR A 8 15.50 22.01 1.08
N LEU A 9 15.93 22.27 2.32
CA LEU A 9 15.78 23.54 3.00
C LEU A 9 17.11 24.29 2.95
N HIS A 10 17.08 25.54 2.49
CA HIS A 10 18.23 26.44 2.52
C HIS A 10 17.92 27.58 3.49
N ALA A 11 18.67 27.67 4.58
CA ALA A 11 18.49 28.65 5.64
C ALA A 11 19.86 29.07 6.18
N ASN A 12 20.09 30.37 6.40
CA ASN A 12 21.30 30.88 7.07
C ASN A 12 22.64 30.44 6.47
N GLY A 13 22.68 30.14 5.16
CA GLY A 13 23.88 29.62 4.48
C GLY A 13 24.10 28.11 4.62
N GLU A 14 23.21 27.41 5.31
CA GLU A 14 23.21 25.95 5.44
C GLU A 14 22.15 25.31 4.54
N THR A 15 22.38 24.05 4.18
CA THR A 15 21.46 23.25 3.36
C THR A 15 21.14 21.95 4.09
N GLN A 16 19.85 21.71 4.35
CA GLN A 16 19.35 20.49 4.96
C GLN A 16 18.52 19.70 3.96
N GLU A 17 18.85 18.43 3.75
CA GLU A 17 18.16 17.53 2.84
C GLU A 17 17.21 16.58 3.58
N PHE A 18 16.02 16.40 3.04
CA PHE A 18 14.97 15.48 3.49
C PHE A 18 14.68 14.49 2.36
N ALA A 19 15.27 13.29 2.46
CA ALA A 19 15.27 12.31 1.39
C ALA A 19 13.99 11.47 1.27
N THR A 20 13.00 11.67 2.15
CA THR A 20 11.76 10.88 2.16
C THR A 20 10.53 11.71 1.76
N ALA A 21 9.56 11.05 1.15
CA ALA A 21 8.27 11.65 0.78
C ALA A 21 7.49 12.19 1.99
N GLU A 22 7.54 11.47 3.12
CA GLU A 22 6.85 11.88 4.34
C GLU A 22 7.49 13.11 4.97
N ASP A 23 8.82 13.18 5.02
CA ASP A 23 9.53 14.33 5.55
C ASP A 23 9.35 15.57 4.66
N ALA A 24 9.41 15.40 3.34
CA ALA A 24 9.10 16.47 2.39
C ALA A 24 7.67 17.02 2.58
N LYS A 25 6.69 16.13 2.80
CA LYS A 25 5.30 16.52 3.07
C LYS A 25 5.14 17.24 4.42
N ARG A 26 5.82 16.77 5.47
CA ARG A 26 5.82 17.41 6.79
C ARG A 26 6.45 18.80 6.72
N LEU A 27 7.59 18.93 6.04
CA LEU A 27 8.26 20.21 5.83
C LEU A 27 7.37 21.18 5.06
N ARG A 28 6.75 20.73 3.96
CA ARG A 28 5.81 21.54 3.16
C ARG A 28 4.65 22.11 3.97
N ALA A 29 4.14 21.33 4.92
CA ALA A 29 3.00 21.72 5.76
C ALA A 29 3.42 22.66 6.91
N ALA A 30 4.62 22.48 7.44
CA ALA A 30 5.13 23.27 8.56
C ALA A 30 5.76 24.60 8.13
N PHE A 31 6.33 24.68 6.93
CA PHE A 31 7.06 25.85 6.44
C PHE A 31 6.10 26.94 5.94
N LYS A 32 6.10 28.11 6.61
CA LYS A 32 5.25 29.25 6.25
C LYS A 32 5.94 30.10 5.18
N ALA A 33 5.57 29.87 3.92
CA ALA A 33 6.17 30.56 2.78
C ALA A 33 5.16 30.79 1.66
N ALA A 34 5.53 31.65 0.71
CA ALA A 34 4.85 31.75 -0.58
C ALA A 34 5.36 30.62 -1.47
N TYR A 35 4.46 29.89 -2.12
CA TYR A 35 4.80 28.73 -2.93
C TYR A 35 4.47 28.93 -4.40
N PHE A 36 5.40 28.52 -5.26
CA PHE A 36 5.22 28.50 -6.71
C PHE A 36 5.88 27.26 -7.31
N LYS A 37 5.40 26.83 -8.46
CA LYS A 37 5.91 25.64 -9.15
C LYS A 37 6.82 26.03 -10.31
N SER A 38 7.80 25.19 -10.61
CA SER A 38 8.58 25.29 -11.84
C SER A 38 7.68 25.10 -13.07
N SER A 39 8.13 25.61 -14.22
CA SER A 39 7.39 25.52 -15.48
C SER A 39 7.15 24.09 -15.97
N ASP A 40 8.06 23.16 -15.63
CA ASP A 40 7.97 21.74 -15.91
C ASP A 40 7.19 20.94 -14.83
N GLY A 41 6.78 21.60 -13.74
CA GLY A 41 5.98 21.01 -12.67
C GLY A 41 6.70 19.96 -11.81
N THR A 42 8.00 19.76 -12.02
CA THR A 42 8.84 18.80 -11.27
C THR A 42 9.29 19.33 -9.92
N VAL A 43 9.24 20.65 -9.72
CA VAL A 43 9.70 21.30 -8.50
C VAL A 43 8.66 22.30 -8.00
N GLU A 44 8.48 22.35 -6.68
CA GLU A 44 7.79 23.43 -5.99
C GLU A 44 8.77 24.18 -5.09
N TYR A 45 8.82 25.50 -5.21
CA TYR A 45 9.65 26.38 -4.42
C TYR A 45 8.78 27.07 -3.38
N GLY A 46 9.25 27.12 -2.13
CA GLY A 46 8.67 27.93 -1.07
C GLY A 46 9.67 28.97 -0.60
N VAL A 47 9.33 30.26 -0.65
CA VAL A 47 10.23 31.36 -0.26
C VAL A 47 9.58 32.19 0.85
N THR A 48 10.34 32.53 1.89
CA THR A 48 9.89 33.46 2.94
C THR A 48 9.75 34.88 2.40
N ALA A 49 8.95 35.72 3.07
CA ALA A 49 8.70 37.09 2.62
C ALA A 49 9.99 37.94 2.52
N ASP A 50 10.95 37.65 3.38
CA ASP A 50 12.28 38.27 3.45
C ASP A 50 13.32 37.64 2.49
N ALA A 51 12.95 36.59 1.77
CA ALA A 51 13.82 35.84 0.84
C ALA A 51 15.13 35.29 1.44
N SER A 52 15.28 35.25 2.77
CA SER A 52 16.47 34.70 3.44
C SER A 52 16.46 33.17 3.52
N THR A 53 15.27 32.56 3.40
CA THR A 53 15.09 31.12 3.51
C THR A 53 14.19 30.63 2.39
N PHE A 54 14.60 29.54 1.75
CA PHE A 54 13.77 28.88 0.75
C PHE A 54 13.83 27.37 0.87
N VAL A 55 12.73 26.74 0.49
CA VAL A 55 12.58 25.29 0.40
C VAL A 55 12.36 24.90 -1.06
N VAL A 56 13.04 23.86 -1.49
CA VAL A 56 12.89 23.24 -2.80
C VAL A 56 12.28 21.86 -2.58
N LEU A 57 11.09 21.61 -3.12
CA LEU A 57 10.42 20.31 -3.04
C LEU A 57 10.42 19.66 -4.41
N THR A 58 10.89 18.42 -4.48
CA THR A 58 10.80 17.62 -5.71
C THR A 58 9.47 16.90 -5.73
N ILE A 59 8.74 17.06 -6.83
CA ILE A 59 7.47 16.42 -7.09
C ILE A 59 7.73 15.15 -7.89
N ASP A 60 7.08 14.06 -7.48
CA ASP A 60 6.94 12.85 -8.28
C ASP A 60 6.09 13.16 -9.52
N THR A 61 6.75 13.48 -10.62
CA THR A 61 6.11 13.67 -11.93
C THR A 61 6.05 12.39 -12.74
N THR A 62 6.59 11.29 -12.22
CA THR A 62 6.24 9.98 -12.75
C THR A 62 4.74 9.86 -12.59
N ALA A 63 4.03 9.89 -13.72
CA ALA A 63 2.68 9.40 -13.73
C ALA A 63 2.77 8.02 -13.09
N THR A 64 2.15 7.85 -11.92
CA THR A 64 1.74 6.49 -11.53
C THR A 64 0.96 6.04 -12.74
N PRO A 65 1.41 5.04 -13.53
CA PRO A 65 0.83 4.78 -14.83
C PRO A 65 -0.66 4.61 -14.59
N LEU A 66 -1.42 5.61 -15.05
CA LEU A 66 -2.85 5.45 -15.11
C LEU A 66 -3.02 4.27 -16.06
N ALA A 67 -3.79 3.27 -15.65
CA ALA A 67 -4.15 2.19 -16.55
C ALA A 67 -4.49 2.82 -17.92
N PRO A 68 -3.94 2.29 -19.03
CA PRO A 68 -4.09 2.90 -20.34
C PRO A 68 -5.56 3.27 -20.54
N LYS A 69 -5.83 4.56 -20.72
CA LYS A 69 -7.19 5.04 -20.91
C LYS A 69 -7.74 4.32 -22.15
N PRO A 70 -8.86 3.59 -22.06
CA PRO A 70 -9.45 2.99 -23.24
C PRO A 70 -9.77 4.11 -24.24
N ASN A 71 -9.57 3.86 -25.52
CA ASN A 71 -10.12 4.68 -26.58
C ASN A 71 -11.65 4.68 -26.44
N CYS A 72 -12.21 5.70 -25.78
CA CYS A 72 -13.64 5.89 -25.67
C CYS A 72 -14.07 6.86 -26.77
N ASP A 73 -14.80 6.38 -27.77
CA ASP A 73 -15.57 7.24 -28.65
C ASP A 73 -16.72 7.91 -27.86
N ASN A 74 -17.15 9.07 -28.34
CA ASN A 74 -17.98 10.04 -27.62
C ASN A 74 -19.44 9.56 -27.34
N TYR A 75 -19.75 8.29 -27.58
CA TYR A 75 -21.10 7.72 -27.47
C TYR A 75 -21.25 6.64 -26.37
N GLY A 76 -20.19 6.37 -25.59
CA GLY A 76 -20.30 5.61 -24.34
C GLY A 76 -20.25 4.08 -24.45
N ASP A 77 -20.04 3.52 -25.64
CA ASP A 77 -19.88 2.08 -25.83
C ASP A 77 -18.40 1.70 -25.91
N CYS A 78 -17.78 1.44 -24.76
CA CYS A 78 -16.39 0.97 -24.69
C CYS A 78 -16.38 -0.57 -24.65
N ALA A 79 -16.13 -1.22 -25.80
CA ALA A 79 -15.98 -2.68 -25.89
C ALA A 79 -14.80 -3.23 -25.06
N ASP A 80 -13.85 -2.37 -24.65
CA ASP A 80 -12.62 -2.75 -23.96
C ASP A 80 -12.39 -1.96 -22.65
N CYS A 81 -13.45 -1.74 -21.86
CA CYS A 81 -13.27 -1.31 -20.48
C CYS A 81 -12.82 -2.53 -19.64
N PRO A 82 -11.60 -2.55 -19.05
CA PRO A 82 -11.28 -3.59 -18.08
C PRO A 82 -12.30 -3.48 -16.93
N PRO A 83 -12.92 -4.60 -16.51
CA PRO A 83 -13.94 -4.56 -15.47
C PRO A 83 -13.37 -3.84 -14.25
N SER A 84 -14.18 -2.94 -13.67
CA SER A 84 -13.83 -2.28 -12.42
C SER A 84 -13.36 -3.32 -11.40
N PRO A 85 -12.32 -3.05 -10.59
CA PRO A 85 -11.77 -4.04 -9.68
C PRO A 85 -12.89 -4.60 -8.80
N VAL A 86 -13.22 -5.87 -9.04
CA VAL A 86 -14.32 -6.54 -8.38
C VAL A 86 -13.85 -6.87 -6.98
N LYS A 87 -14.61 -6.47 -5.96
CA LYS A 87 -14.33 -6.85 -4.58
C LYS A 87 -14.22 -8.38 -4.52
N GLY A 88 -13.08 -8.87 -4.05
CA GLY A 88 -12.82 -10.30 -3.91
C GLY A 88 -13.49 -10.86 -2.65
N GLY A 89 -13.60 -12.19 -2.60
CA GLY A 89 -13.95 -12.89 -1.38
C GLY A 89 -12.79 -12.85 -0.40
N ASP A 90 -13.08 -12.59 0.87
CA ASP A 90 -12.06 -12.53 1.90
C ASP A 90 -11.35 -13.89 2.07
N VAL A 91 -10.04 -13.86 2.27
CA VAL A 91 -9.24 -15.04 2.60
C VAL A 91 -9.11 -15.11 4.12
N THR A 92 -9.72 -16.12 4.72
CA THR A 92 -9.69 -16.33 6.17
C THR A 92 -8.63 -17.37 6.52
N VAL A 93 -7.67 -16.98 7.35
CA VAL A 93 -6.61 -17.84 7.88
C VAL A 93 -6.98 -18.27 9.29
N LYS A 94 -7.01 -19.59 9.51
CA LYS A 94 -7.31 -20.20 10.81
C LYS A 94 -6.16 -21.08 11.28
N TYR A 95 -6.01 -21.19 12.58
CA TYR A 95 -5.03 -22.04 13.25
C TYR A 95 -5.79 -22.93 14.21
N VAL A 96 -5.88 -24.23 13.92
CA VAL A 96 -6.76 -25.17 14.65
C VAL A 96 -5.97 -26.39 15.12
N ASP A 97 -6.49 -27.02 16.17
CA ASP A 97 -6.00 -28.31 16.64
C ASP A 97 -6.56 -29.47 15.79
N GLU A 98 -5.75 -30.50 15.54
CA GLU A 98 -6.16 -31.69 14.78
C GLU A 98 -7.30 -32.48 15.45
N ALA A 99 -7.29 -32.60 16.77
CA ALA A 99 -8.32 -33.31 17.51
C ALA A 99 -9.59 -32.44 17.69
N ALA A 100 -9.45 -31.12 17.63
CA ALA A 100 -10.55 -30.15 17.71
C ALA A 100 -10.49 -29.10 16.59
N PRO A 101 -10.84 -29.45 15.34
CA PRO A 101 -10.71 -28.56 14.17
C PRO A 101 -11.67 -27.37 14.18
N THR A 102 -12.63 -27.33 15.11
CA THR A 102 -13.54 -26.20 15.34
C THR A 102 -13.01 -25.20 16.37
N VAL A 103 -11.90 -25.51 17.04
CA VAL A 103 -11.31 -24.66 18.07
C VAL A 103 -10.09 -23.95 17.49
N ASP A 104 -10.19 -22.62 17.39
CA ASP A 104 -9.07 -21.77 17.04
C ASP A 104 -8.08 -21.71 18.23
N ILE A 105 -6.85 -22.18 18.00
CA ILE A 105 -5.77 -22.23 19.02
C ILE A 105 -4.85 -21.00 18.96
N ALA A 106 -5.02 -20.14 17.96
CA ALA A 106 -4.32 -18.87 17.82
C ALA A 106 -5.19 -17.87 17.04
N PRO A 107 -4.94 -16.55 17.19
CA PRO A 107 -5.69 -15.54 16.43
C PRO A 107 -5.49 -15.73 14.93
N GLY A 108 -6.61 -15.91 14.22
CA GLY A 108 -6.67 -15.95 12.77
C GLY A 108 -6.36 -14.60 12.11
N GLN A 109 -6.36 -14.60 10.78
CA GLN A 109 -6.15 -13.40 9.98
C GLN A 109 -7.16 -13.37 8.85
N VAL A 110 -7.68 -12.18 8.51
CA VAL A 110 -8.51 -11.98 7.31
C VAL A 110 -7.73 -11.12 6.33
N ILE A 111 -7.60 -11.59 5.09
CA ILE A 111 -6.97 -10.86 4.00
C ILE A 111 -8.09 -10.47 3.03
N SER A 112 -8.39 -9.17 2.99
CA SER A 112 -9.37 -8.58 2.08
C SER A 112 -8.65 -7.93 0.90
N GLY A 113 -9.23 -8.05 -0.29
CA GLY A 113 -8.69 -7.44 -1.50
C GLY A 113 -9.65 -7.56 -2.68
N THR A 114 -9.12 -7.38 -3.88
CA THR A 114 -9.86 -7.47 -5.14
C THR A 114 -9.57 -8.79 -5.85
N VAL A 115 -10.46 -9.22 -6.75
CA VAL A 115 -10.24 -10.44 -7.52
C VAL A 115 -8.96 -10.31 -8.34
N GLY A 116 -8.04 -11.26 -8.18
CA GLY A 116 -6.73 -11.27 -8.83
C GLY A 116 -5.58 -10.77 -7.94
N ASP A 117 -5.86 -10.12 -6.81
CA ASP A 117 -4.81 -9.72 -5.86
C ASP A 117 -4.10 -10.95 -5.30
N SER A 118 -2.76 -10.91 -5.25
CA SER A 118 -1.98 -11.98 -4.65
C SER A 118 -2.08 -11.94 -3.12
N TYR A 119 -2.28 -13.10 -2.50
CA TYR A 119 -2.21 -13.27 -1.05
C TYR A 119 -1.13 -14.28 -0.66
N SER A 120 -0.56 -14.09 0.52
CA SER A 120 0.40 -15.01 1.13
C SER A 120 0.10 -15.13 2.61
N THR A 121 0.12 -16.37 3.09
CA THR A 121 -0.17 -16.73 4.48
C THR A 121 1.02 -17.49 5.06
N GLN A 122 1.25 -17.27 6.35
CA GLN A 122 2.39 -17.86 7.06
C GLN A 122 1.92 -18.72 8.23
N GLN A 123 2.64 -19.81 8.44
CA GLN A 123 2.48 -20.63 9.64
C GLN A 123 2.94 -19.82 10.86
N LYS A 124 2.27 -20.03 12.00
CA LYS A 124 2.67 -19.46 13.28
C LYS A 124 3.28 -20.55 14.16
N THR A 125 4.25 -20.16 14.98
CA THR A 125 4.73 -20.99 16.09
C THR A 125 3.79 -20.80 17.26
N ILE A 126 3.16 -21.88 17.73
CA ILE A 126 2.17 -21.85 18.81
C ILE A 126 2.72 -22.69 19.97
N THR A 127 2.87 -22.08 21.15
CA THR A 127 3.43 -22.77 22.32
C THR A 127 2.55 -23.96 22.72
N GLY A 128 3.15 -25.14 22.89
CA GLY A 128 2.44 -26.38 23.24
C GLY A 128 1.87 -27.15 22.05
N TYR A 129 2.12 -26.69 20.81
CA TYR A 129 1.61 -27.30 19.58
C TYR A 129 2.71 -27.45 18.52
N THR A 130 2.64 -28.50 17.71
CA THR A 130 3.53 -28.75 16.57
C THR A 130 2.74 -28.64 15.27
N PHE A 131 3.26 -27.88 14.29
CA PHE A 131 2.64 -27.77 12.97
C PHE A 131 2.61 -29.13 12.29
N LYS A 132 1.44 -29.53 11.78
CA LYS A 132 1.27 -30.80 11.08
C LYS A 132 1.08 -30.60 9.58
N SER A 133 0.07 -29.83 9.20
CA SER A 133 -0.28 -29.64 7.79
C SER A 133 -1.08 -28.36 7.58
N VAL A 134 -1.22 -27.96 6.32
CA VAL A 134 -2.14 -26.90 5.90
C VAL A 134 -3.24 -27.51 5.03
N GLN A 135 -4.45 -27.00 5.17
CA GLN A 135 -5.53 -27.22 4.22
C GLN A 135 -5.85 -25.91 3.51
N GLY A 136 -6.00 -25.99 2.19
CA GLY A 136 -6.10 -24.82 1.31
C GLY A 136 -4.74 -24.34 0.79
N SER A 137 -4.77 -23.22 0.07
CA SER A 137 -3.59 -22.67 -0.60
C SER A 137 -2.90 -21.62 0.28
N LYS A 138 -1.63 -21.83 0.62
CA LYS A 138 -0.86 -20.84 1.43
C LYS A 138 -0.62 -19.54 0.68
N THR A 139 -0.50 -19.63 -0.64
CA THR A 139 -0.24 -18.53 -1.56
C THR A 139 -1.14 -18.70 -2.76
N GLY A 140 -1.68 -17.61 -3.28
CA GLY A 140 -2.55 -17.64 -4.44
C GLY A 140 -3.07 -16.26 -4.78
N THR A 141 -4.13 -16.22 -5.57
CA THR A 141 -4.85 -15.00 -5.90
C THR A 141 -6.24 -15.00 -5.28
N ILE A 142 -6.71 -13.83 -4.89
CA ILE A 142 -8.05 -13.65 -4.36
C ILE A 142 -9.06 -13.92 -5.48
N THR A 143 -9.99 -14.83 -5.22
CA THR A 143 -11.11 -15.13 -6.12
C THR A 143 -12.35 -14.33 -5.72
N SER A 144 -13.40 -14.38 -6.54
CA SER A 144 -14.70 -13.78 -6.17
C SER A 144 -15.36 -14.51 -4.99
N THR A 145 -14.99 -15.77 -4.76
CA THR A 145 -15.45 -16.59 -3.64
C THR A 145 -14.54 -16.42 -2.43
N ALA A 146 -15.12 -16.44 -1.23
CA ALA A 146 -14.35 -16.44 0.00
C ALA A 146 -13.48 -17.71 0.09
N GLN A 147 -12.24 -17.56 0.52
CA GLN A 147 -11.28 -18.65 0.63
C GLN A 147 -10.93 -18.86 2.10
N THR A 148 -10.59 -20.09 2.47
CA THR A 148 -10.16 -20.42 3.82
C THR A 148 -8.87 -21.20 3.78
N VAL A 149 -7.89 -20.76 4.56
CA VAL A 149 -6.60 -21.43 4.75
C VAL A 149 -6.52 -21.86 6.20
N THR A 150 -6.48 -23.16 6.43
CA THR A 150 -6.49 -23.74 7.78
C THR A 150 -5.16 -24.40 8.07
N TYR A 151 -4.42 -23.87 9.04
CA TYR A 151 -3.21 -24.50 9.55
C TYR A 151 -3.59 -25.45 10.69
N ILE A 152 -3.23 -26.72 10.53
CA ILE A 152 -3.54 -27.80 11.45
C ILE A 152 -2.32 -28.10 12.30
N TYR A 153 -2.52 -28.18 13.61
CA TYR A 153 -1.49 -28.46 14.59
C TYR A 153 -1.84 -29.66 15.45
N THR A 154 -0.81 -30.35 15.94
CA THR A 154 -0.94 -31.43 16.91
C THR A 154 -0.45 -30.93 18.26
N LYS A 155 -1.26 -31.12 19.30
CA LYS A 155 -0.87 -30.82 20.69
C LYS A 155 0.34 -31.66 21.11
N ASN A 156 1.34 -31.02 21.73
CA ASN A 156 2.50 -31.71 22.23
C ASN A 156 2.13 -32.57 23.46
N PRO A 157 2.75 -33.75 23.64
CA PRO A 157 2.52 -34.64 24.78
C PRO A 157 3.00 -34.03 26.11
#